data_AF-A0A401YGB6-F1
#
_entry.id   AF-A0A401YGB6-F1
#
_cell.length_a   1.000
_cell.length_b   1.000
_cell.length_c   1.000
_cell.angle_alpha   90.00
_cell.angle_beta   90.00
_cell.angle_gamma   90.00
#
_symmetry.space_group_name_H-M   'P 1'
#
loop_
_entity.id
_entity.type
_entity.pdbx_description
1 polymer ?
#
loop_
_entity_poly.entity_id
_entity_poly.type
_entity_poly.pdbx_seq_one_letter_code
_entity_poly.pdbx_strand_id
1 'polypeptide(L)'
;MNDGTPQPRDDGPEPDGRHFRTTVGDRLVVLPATTAGIRAALPEDRRDAFTEEIENTPARDMHPTLYRWARTPEIEAEDEAAHELQSDLQKGPGQPRPEPTPGP
;
A
#
# COMPACT_ATOMS: atom_id res chain seq x y z
N MET A 1 -34.37 -7.62 -10.34
CA MET A 1 -33.71 -7.82 -9.03
C MET A 1 -32.32 -8.34 -9.36
N ASN A 2 -31.29 -7.48 -9.30
CA ASN A 2 -29.91 -7.90 -9.51
C ASN A 2 -29.37 -8.32 -8.15
N ASP A 3 -29.25 -9.62 -7.93
CA ASP A 3 -28.58 -10.20 -6.78
C ASP A 3 -27.07 -10.06 -7.00
N GLY A 4 -26.54 -8.89 -6.64
CA GLY A 4 -25.12 -8.56 -6.71
C GLY A 4 -24.38 -9.11 -5.50
N THR A 5 -24.51 -10.40 -5.20
CA THR A 5 -23.69 -11.03 -4.18
C THR A 5 -22.23 -10.92 -4.67
N PRO A 6 -21.34 -10.19 -3.97
CA PRO A 6 -19.93 -10.18 -4.32
C PRO A 6 -19.45 -11.62 -4.19
N GLN A 7 -19.09 -12.24 -5.32
CA GLN A 7 -18.46 -13.56 -5.29
C GLN A 7 -17.27 -13.47 -4.32
N PRO A 8 -17.12 -14.42 -3.39
CA PRO A 8 -15.92 -14.46 -2.56
C PRO A 8 -14.73 -14.45 -3.50
N ARG A 9 -13.83 -13.48 -3.31
CA ARG A 9 -12.57 -13.44 -4.07
C ARG A 9 -11.89 -14.79 -3.80
N ASP A 10 -11.56 -15.51 -4.85
CA ASP A 10 -10.79 -16.74 -4.74
C ASP A 10 -9.38 -16.34 -4.33
N ASP A 11 -9.21 -16.10 -3.03
CA ASP A 11 -7.97 -15.64 -2.42
C ASP A 11 -6.92 -16.75 -2.39
N GLY A 12 -7.20 -17.94 -2.96
CA GLY A 12 -6.32 -19.10 -2.96
C GLY A 12 -6.21 -19.79 -1.58
N PRO A 13 -5.34 -20.81 -1.45
CA PRO A 13 -5.16 -21.53 -0.18
C PRO A 13 -4.68 -20.59 0.94
N GLU A 14 -5.14 -20.83 2.17
CA GLU A 14 -4.88 -20.00 3.36
C GLU A 14 -3.41 -19.56 3.47
N PRO A 15 -3.11 -18.28 3.76
CA PRO A 15 -1.73 -17.80 3.84
C PRO A 15 -0.97 -18.55 4.95
N ASP A 16 0.16 -19.13 4.59
CA ASP A 16 1.04 -19.91 5.47
C ASP A 16 1.80 -19.08 6.53
N GLY A 17 1.44 -17.79 6.66
CA GLY A 17 2.15 -16.81 7.49
C GLY A 17 3.52 -16.40 6.96
N ARG A 18 4.04 -17.03 5.91
CA ARG A 18 5.31 -16.66 5.26
C ARG A 18 5.12 -15.64 4.16
N HIS A 19 3.89 -15.50 3.68
CA HIS A 19 3.52 -14.57 2.64
C HIS A 19 2.31 -13.72 3.04
N PHE A 20 2.38 -12.43 2.72
CA PHE A 20 1.28 -11.48 2.86
C PHE A 20 0.67 -11.28 1.49
N ARG A 21 -0.65 -11.40 1.38
CA ARG A 21 -1.36 -11.14 0.13
C ARG A 21 -2.06 -9.79 0.23
N THR A 22 -1.91 -8.98 -0.80
CA THR A 22 -2.61 -7.70 -0.92
C THR A 22 -3.13 -7.54 -2.34
N THR A 23 -4.16 -6.72 -2.50
CA THR A 23 -4.66 -6.35 -3.83
C THR A 23 -4.17 -4.95 -4.16
N VAL A 24 -3.60 -4.79 -5.35
CA VAL A 24 -3.15 -3.52 -5.90
C VAL A 24 -3.85 -3.34 -7.25
N GLY A 25 -4.75 -2.35 -7.34
CA GLY A 25 -5.70 -2.25 -8.45
C GLY A 25 -6.60 -3.50 -8.54
N ASP A 26 -6.57 -4.19 -9.69
CA ASP A 26 -7.25 -5.47 -9.91
C ASP A 26 -6.29 -6.69 -9.78
N ARG A 27 -5.05 -6.49 -9.33
CA ARG A 27 -4.04 -7.54 -9.23
C ARG A 27 -3.83 -8.00 -7.80
N LEU A 28 -3.82 -9.32 -7.62
CA LEU A 28 -3.37 -9.95 -6.38
C LEU A 28 -1.84 -10.00 -6.38
N VAL A 29 -1.23 -9.38 -5.38
CA VAL A 29 0.22 -9.37 -5.17
C VAL A 29 0.56 -10.15 -3.91
N VAL A 30 1.60 -10.98 -4.00
CA VAL A 30 2.11 -11.80 -2.90
C VAL A 30 3.47 -11.25 -2.47
N LEU A 31 3.58 -10.88 -1.20
CA LEU A 31 4.78 -10.33 -0.59
C LEU A 31 5.37 -11.30 0.43
N PRO A 32 6.70 -11.30 0.64
CA PRO A 32 7.29 -11.99 1.78
C PRO A 32 6.83 -11.34 3.09
N ALA A 33 6.40 -12.15 4.05
CA ALA A 33 5.90 -11.71 5.36
C ALA A 33 6.81 -12.08 6.54
N THR A 34 8.04 -12.51 6.24
CA THR A 34 9.04 -12.83 7.27
C THR A 34 10.26 -11.93 7.10
N THR A 35 10.92 -11.58 8.20
CA THR A 35 12.19 -10.81 8.17
C THR A 35 13.21 -11.46 7.25
N ALA A 36 13.32 -12.79 7.28
CA ALA A 36 14.24 -13.54 6.42
C ALA A 36 13.82 -13.47 4.93
N GLY A 37 12.54 -13.63 4.63
CA GLY A 37 12.02 -13.55 3.26
C GLY A 37 12.18 -12.15 2.66
N ILE A 38 11.88 -11.11 3.45
CA ILE A 38 12.05 -9.71 3.05
C ILE A 38 13.53 -9.44 2.78
N ARG A 39 14.44 -9.80 3.69
CA ARG A 39 15.89 -9.63 3.49
C ARG A 39 16.40 -10.35 2.24
N ALA A 40 15.90 -11.55 1.96
CA ALA A 40 16.33 -12.32 0.80
C ALA A 40 15.89 -11.67 -0.53
N ALA A 41 14.72 -11.03 -0.54
CA ALA A 41 14.18 -10.32 -1.70
C ALA A 41 14.91 -8.99 -1.99
N LEU A 42 15.61 -8.42 -1.01
CA LEU A 42 16.35 -7.16 -1.18
C LEU A 42 17.68 -7.35 -1.91
N PRO A 43 18.10 -6.35 -2.72
CA PRO A 43 19.47 -6.22 -3.22
C PRO A 43 20.49 -6.28 -2.09
N GLU A 44 21.68 -6.84 -2.35
CA GLU A 44 22.68 -7.11 -1.32
C GLU A 44 23.12 -5.85 -0.55
N ASP A 45 23.23 -4.72 -1.25
CA ASP A 45 23.58 -3.41 -0.71
C ASP A 45 22.52 -2.84 0.27
N ARG A 46 21.29 -3.34 0.24
CA ARG A 46 20.19 -2.89 1.11
C ARG A 46 19.93 -3.81 2.31
N ARG A 47 20.55 -5.00 2.36
CA ARG A 47 20.29 -6.02 3.40
C ARG A 47 20.78 -5.60 4.78
N ASP A 48 21.88 -4.87 4.84
CA ASP A 48 22.45 -4.41 6.11
C ASP A 48 21.62 -3.28 6.70
N ALA A 49 21.23 -2.29 5.87
CA ALA A 49 20.33 -1.22 6.27
C ALA A 49 18.96 -1.75 6.74
N PHE A 50 18.42 -2.76 6.07
CA PHE A 50 17.21 -3.44 6.52
C PHE A 50 17.40 -4.08 7.91
N THR A 51 18.52 -4.78 8.10
CA THR A 51 18.79 -5.48 9.37
C THR A 51 18.92 -4.49 10.52
N GLU A 52 19.71 -3.43 10.32
CA GLU A 52 19.92 -2.38 11.31
C GLU A 52 18.61 -1.71 11.71
N GLU A 53 17.76 -1.38 10.75
CA GLU A 53 16.49 -0.71 11.06
C GLU A 53 15.52 -1.64 11.80
N ILE A 54 15.40 -2.90 11.39
CA ILE A 54 14.50 -3.86 12.06
C ILE A 54 14.94 -4.10 13.51
N GLU A 55 16.24 -4.21 13.78
CA GLU A 55 16.76 -4.40 15.14
C GLU A 55 16.48 -3.22 16.07
N ASN A 56 16.38 -2.00 15.52
CA ASN A 56 16.15 -0.78 16.27
C ASN A 56 14.68 -0.30 16.24
N THR A 57 13.81 -0.99 15.50
CA THR A 57 12.40 -0.61 15.36
C THR A 57 11.61 -0.96 16.63
N PRO A 58 10.91 0.01 17.25
CA PRO A 58 10.01 -0.29 18.36
C PRO A 58 8.96 -1.32 17.95
N ALA A 59 8.61 -2.25 18.85
CA ALA A 59 7.70 -3.35 18.51
C ALA A 59 6.34 -2.88 17.94
N ARG A 60 5.83 -1.73 18.40
CA ARG A 60 4.59 -1.12 17.89
C ARG A 60 4.68 -0.65 16.43
N ASP A 61 5.89 -0.35 15.97
CA ASP A 61 6.20 0.18 14.63
C ASP A 61 6.75 -0.92 13.71
N MET A 62 6.86 -2.18 14.20
CA MET A 62 7.45 -3.30 13.47
C MET A 62 6.66 -3.66 12.21
N HIS A 63 5.34 -3.76 12.34
CA HIS A 63 4.48 -4.13 11.21
C HIS A 63 4.54 -3.13 10.04
N PRO A 64 4.36 -1.81 10.24
CA PRO A 64 4.49 -0.86 9.14
C PRO A 64 5.91 -0.81 8.56
N THR A 65 6.94 -1.01 9.37
CA THR A 65 8.36 -1.03 8.92
C THR A 65 8.64 -2.23 8.02
N LEU A 66 8.22 -3.44 8.43
CA LEU A 66 8.35 -4.64 7.61
C LEU A 66 7.57 -4.51 6.29
N TYR A 67 6.34 -3.96 6.34
CA TYR A 67 5.55 -3.72 5.14
C TYR A 67 6.29 -2.81 4.15
N ARG A 68 6.85 -1.69 4.62
CA ARG A 68 7.59 -0.74 3.77
C ARG A 68 8.76 -1.39 3.05
N TRP A 69 9.50 -2.26 3.73
CA TRP A 69 10.63 -2.99 3.15
C TRP A 69 10.21 -4.16 2.24
N ALA A 70 9.02 -4.73 2.46
CA ALA A 70 8.47 -5.79 1.63
C ALA A 70 7.88 -5.29 0.30
N ARG A 71 7.66 -3.98 0.14
CA ARG A 71 7.09 -3.41 -1.09
C ARG A 71 8.01 -3.68 -2.28
N THR A 72 7.40 -4.15 -3.36
CA THR A 72 8.07 -4.29 -4.66
C THR A 72 7.89 -3.02 -5.49
N PRO A 73 8.70 -2.79 -6.54
CA PRO A 73 8.53 -1.64 -7.43
C PRO A 73 7.13 -1.54 -8.06
N GLU A 74 6.47 -2.69 -8.29
CA GLU A 74 5.07 -2.72 -8.79
C GLU A 74 4.09 -2.14 -7.76
N ILE A 75 4.31 -2.41 -6.47
CA ILE A 75 3.49 -1.83 -5.39
C ILE A 75 3.82 -0.36 -5.21
N GLU A 76 5.09 0.02 -5.30
CA GLU A 76 5.50 1.43 -5.17
C GLU A 76 4.90 2.31 -6.28
N ALA A 77 4.87 1.84 -7.52
CA ALA A 77 4.28 2.56 -8.65
C ALA A 77 2.76 2.77 -8.51
N GLU A 78 2.06 1.78 -7.98
CA GLU A 78 0.61 1.85 -7.79
C GLU A 78 0.23 2.66 -6.53
N ASP A 79 1.06 2.63 -5.48
CA ASP A 79 0.92 3.51 -4.29
C ASP A 79 1.10 4.98 -4.68
N GLU A 80 2.07 5.28 -5.56
CA GLU A 80 2.27 6.62 -6.14
C GLU A 80 1.06 7.06 -6.96
N ALA A 81 0.54 6.20 -7.85
CA ALA A 81 -0.66 6.48 -8.64
C ALA A 81 -1.91 6.70 -7.76
N ALA A 82 -2.07 5.93 -6.67
CA ALA A 82 -3.16 6.10 -5.72
C ALA A 82 -3.04 7.42 -4.95
N HIS A 83 -1.83 7.81 -4.56
CA HIS A 83 -1.55 9.10 -3.93
C HIS A 83 -1.84 10.29 -4.86
N GLU A 84 -1.52 10.20 -6.14
CA GLU A 84 -1.84 11.22 -7.15
C GLU A 84 -3.36 11.36 -7.35
N LEU A 85 -4.08 10.25 -7.49
CA LEU A 85 -5.54 10.24 -7.60
C LEU A 85 -6.21 10.84 -6.36
N GLN A 86 -5.72 10.52 -5.16
CA GLN A 86 -6.21 11.10 -3.92
C GLN A 86 -5.93 12.60 -3.83
N SER A 87 -4.76 13.05 -4.28
CA SER A 87 -4.41 14.47 -4.36
C SER A 87 -5.36 15.24 -5.28
N ASP A 88 -5.70 14.67 -6.43
CA ASP A 88 -6.60 15.31 -7.39
C ASP A 88 -8.07 15.28 -6.95
N LEU A 89 -8.50 14.23 -6.25
CA LEU A 89 -9.82 14.21 -5.58
C LEU A 89 -9.92 15.25 -4.46
N GLN A 90 -8.83 15.54 -3.75
CA GLN A 90 -8.78 16.61 -2.74
C GLN A 90 -8.74 18.01 -3.34
N LYS A 91 -8.28 18.17 -4.59
CA LYS A 91 -8.24 19.48 -5.27
C LYS A 91 -9.62 20.02 -5.68
N GLY A 92 -10.63 19.15 -5.83
CA GLY A 92 -12.02 19.53 -6.12
C GLY A 92 -12.23 20.28 -7.45
N PRO A 93 -13.44 20.20 -8.07
CA PRO A 93 -13.77 21.11 -9.16
C PRO A 93 -13.81 22.53 -8.58
N GLY A 94 -13.10 23.46 -9.24
CA GLY A 94 -12.91 24.83 -8.77
C GLY A 94 -14.18 25.42 -8.17
N GLN A 95 -14.08 25.94 -6.94
CA GLN A 95 -15.17 26.67 -6.33
C GLN A 95 -15.66 27.75 -7.29
N PRO A 96 -16.97 27.84 -7.59
CA PRO A 96 -17.48 28.98 -8.32
C PRO A 96 -17.16 30.24 -7.50
N ARG A 97 -16.51 31.20 -8.18
CA ARG A 97 -16.18 32.52 -7.64
C ARG A 97 -17.42 33.08 -6.95
N PRO A 98 -17.35 33.51 -5.67
CA PRO A 98 -18.50 34.16 -5.04
C PRO A 98 -18.89 35.38 -5.89
N GLU A 99 -20.15 35.43 -6.30
CA GLU A 99 -20.69 36.61 -6.97
C GLU A 99 -20.51 37.81 -6.03
N PRO A 100 -20.01 38.96 -6.54
CA PRO A 100 -19.88 40.14 -5.70
C PRO A 100 -21.28 40.57 -5.28
N THR A 101 -21.59 40.38 -4.00
CA THR A 101 -22.78 40.95 -3.38
C THR A 101 -22.76 42.47 -3.61
N PRO A 102 -23.71 43.05 -4.36
CA PRO A 102 -23.85 44.49 -4.36
C PRO A 102 -24.41 44.86 -2.98
N GLY A 103 -23.64 45.59 -2.18
CA GLY A 103 -24.15 46.29 -1.00
C GLY A 103 -24.06 47.81 -1.20
N PRO A 104 -24.55 48.62 -0.25
CA PRO A 104 -25.73 48.44 0.61
C PRO A 104 -27.03 48.92 -0.05
#